data_AF-A0A644Y648-F1
#
_entry.id   AF-A0A644Y648-F1
#
_cell.length_a   1.000
_cell.length_b   1.000
_cell.length_c   1.000
_cell.angle_alpha   90.00
_cell.angle_beta   90.00
_cell.angle_gamma   90.00
#
_symmetry.space_group_name_H-M   'P 1'
#
loop_
_entity.id
_entity.type
_entity.pdbx_description
1 polymer ?
#
loop_
_entity_poly.entity_id
_entity_poly.type
_entity_poly.pdbx_seq_one_letter_code
_entity_poly.pdbx_strand_id
1 'polypeptide(L)'
;MSFGYELFTYNNQVKNNTFSVINNLSINLDKHTLTAGIAYDNIYVNNNYVREGTSYYRYASLDDFINNVKPTAFGITYGYNGEAIKGVEMSFGLGSLYVQDEWNISKKLKLTYGIRAELPMYHNELKNNPAISALTFGDGWSTYNSPNAQPMWAYKMDVGAWPKSKLQVNPRIGFNWDVKGDRSLQVRGGTGLFAGLLPFVWFTNQPTSSGTIQSPEIGKVAADLPADFRFDKDFMAQVNRYPSLFPQTMSSTLPGGSAIAEVAKDFKMPRVWRSNIAADIELPYNMILTLEALVSKDINAVVQRNVNLPYPDKMYTGTDNRPYWSSGKNKINSGVSSAMVLANANKGFQSSFTAQLTKNFSYGFSGMVAYTYNVSKDLSSNPGSSANSAWTSNLDTWALNAPALSYSSFAVPHRLVGSLTYRIEYAKHFATSISVYYSGAAQGRSSYAYSNDQNGDGNSSDLLYVPADKSELLFVTSGTMTPEAQADAFMAFVESDDYLRNRKGQYTERFAKVNPWLNRFDVKVIQDLFANFGTERKYTLQLTLDIINAGNLLNSNWGVYSRHGMANQYDVIMPLTFKGVDAVTNKPKYALNATDVAAFNAKNAMVNSVTTGSTWGMQLGVRFIF
;
A
#
# COMPACT_ATOMS: atom_id res chain seq x y z
N MET A 1 23.98 20.18 -8.61
CA MET A 1 22.74 20.91 -8.99
C MET A 1 22.03 20.15 -10.11
N SER A 2 20.71 20.07 -10.11
CA SER A 2 19.91 19.46 -11.18
C SER A 2 19.26 20.54 -12.05
N PHE A 3 19.27 20.36 -13.36
CA PHE A 3 18.61 21.24 -14.34
C PHE A 3 17.81 20.42 -15.35
N GLY A 4 16.68 20.96 -15.79
CA GLY A 4 15.76 20.32 -16.72
C GLY A 4 14.32 20.27 -16.18
N TYR A 5 13.44 19.61 -16.94
CA TYR A 5 12.08 19.31 -16.50
C TYR A 5 12.12 18.32 -15.31
N GLU A 6 11.07 18.30 -14.50
CA GLU A 6 10.97 17.36 -13.38
C GLU A 6 10.90 15.91 -13.91
N LEU A 7 11.54 14.97 -13.20
CA LEU A 7 11.88 13.63 -13.69
C LEU A 7 10.67 12.74 -14.04
N PHE A 8 9.48 13.04 -13.52
CA PHE A 8 8.36 12.12 -13.44
C PHE A 8 7.05 12.68 -14.00
N THR A 9 7.03 13.92 -14.49
CA THR A 9 5.81 14.62 -14.91
C THR A 9 5.61 14.64 -16.42
N TYR A 10 6.66 14.46 -17.22
CA TYR A 10 6.56 14.55 -18.68
C TYR A 10 5.66 13.44 -19.22
N ASN A 11 4.59 13.85 -19.92
CA ASN A 11 3.53 12.97 -20.44
C ASN A 11 2.87 12.05 -19.40
N ASN A 12 3.11 12.26 -18.10
CA ASN A 12 2.59 11.40 -17.03
C ASN A 12 1.06 11.49 -16.99
N GLN A 13 0.42 10.49 -17.61
CA GLN A 13 -1.02 10.46 -17.81
C GLN A 13 -1.53 9.03 -17.64
N VAL A 14 -2.67 8.91 -16.98
CA VAL A 14 -3.46 7.69 -16.93
C VAL A 14 -4.85 7.99 -17.49
N LYS A 15 -5.24 7.31 -18.55
CA LYS A 15 -6.62 7.31 -19.07
C LYS A 15 -7.25 5.95 -18.79
N ASN A 16 -8.41 5.97 -18.13
CA ASN A 16 -9.17 4.77 -17.82
C ASN A 16 -10.58 4.91 -18.40
N ASN A 17 -10.97 3.99 -19.28
CA ASN A 17 -12.33 3.90 -19.81
C ASN A 17 -12.89 2.53 -19.45
N THR A 18 -14.02 2.50 -18.75
CA THR A 18 -14.71 1.25 -18.41
C THR A 18 -16.03 1.19 -19.17
N PHE A 19 -16.22 0.10 -19.92
CA PHE A 19 -17.51 -0.26 -20.50
C PHE A 19 -18.06 -1.47 -19.76
N SER A 20 -19.30 -1.37 -19.29
CA SER A 20 -19.94 -2.42 -18.50
C SER A 20 -21.30 -2.79 -19.08
N VAL A 21 -21.55 -4.08 -19.23
CA VAL A 21 -22.87 -4.64 -19.59
C VAL A 21 -23.26 -5.61 -18.49
N ILE A 22 -24.45 -5.42 -17.92
CA ILE A 22 -24.98 -6.28 -16.87
C ILE A 22 -26.43 -6.60 -17.22
N ASN A 23 -26.77 -7.88 -17.16
CA ASN A 23 -28.15 -8.34 -17.24
C ASN A 23 -28.48 -9.18 -16.00
N ASN A 24 -29.59 -8.84 -15.35
CA ASN A 24 -30.13 -9.57 -14.21
C ASN A 24 -31.56 -10.00 -14.53
N LEU A 25 -31.84 -11.29 -14.40
CA LEU A 25 -33.16 -11.87 -14.45
C LEU A 25 -33.54 -12.34 -13.05
N SER A 26 -34.60 -11.79 -12.49
CA SER A 26 -35.16 -12.21 -11.21
C SER A 26 -36.55 -12.81 -11.40
N ILE A 27 -36.76 -14.01 -10.85
CA ILE A 27 -38.01 -14.77 -10.90
C ILE A 27 -38.47 -15.04 -9.47
N ASN A 28 -39.66 -14.57 -9.12
CA ASN A 28 -40.28 -14.87 -7.83
C ASN A 28 -41.15 -16.13 -7.96
N LEU A 29 -40.84 -17.14 -7.15
CA LEU A 29 -41.46 -18.46 -7.11
C LEU A 29 -41.90 -18.75 -5.66
N ASP A 30 -43.00 -18.14 -5.22
CA ASP A 30 -43.53 -18.26 -3.85
C ASP A 30 -42.46 -17.96 -2.78
N LYS A 31 -41.89 -18.99 -2.15
CA LYS A 31 -40.83 -18.86 -1.13
C LYS A 31 -39.46 -18.57 -1.69
N HIS A 32 -39.25 -18.71 -2.99
CA HIS A 32 -37.95 -18.53 -3.64
C HIS A 32 -37.93 -17.27 -4.51
N THR A 33 -36.83 -16.53 -4.47
CA THR A 33 -36.52 -15.50 -5.47
C THR A 33 -35.21 -15.89 -6.14
N LEU A 34 -35.32 -16.49 -7.33
CA LEU A 34 -34.16 -16.86 -8.14
C LEU A 34 -33.67 -15.64 -8.89
N THR A 35 -32.37 -15.38 -8.84
CA THR A 35 -31.69 -14.37 -9.66
C THR A 35 -30.57 -15.01 -10.45
N ALA A 36 -30.61 -14.91 -11.77
CA ALA A 36 -29.52 -15.31 -12.65
C ALA A 36 -29.07 -14.11 -13.47
N GLY A 37 -27.80 -14.07 -13.86
CA GLY A 37 -27.30 -12.97 -14.65
C GLY A 37 -25.94 -13.20 -15.27
N ILE A 38 -25.65 -12.33 -16.23
CA ILE A 38 -24.36 -12.21 -16.88
C ILE A 38 -23.86 -10.78 -16.70
N ALA A 39 -22.55 -10.63 -16.55
CA ALA A 39 -21.91 -9.33 -16.56
C ALA A 39 -20.62 -9.39 -17.37
N TYR A 40 -20.28 -8.28 -18.02
CA TYR A 40 -19.03 -8.09 -18.72
C TYR A 40 -18.53 -6.67 -18.48
N ASP A 41 -17.31 -6.57 -17.94
CA ASP A 41 -16.59 -5.30 -17.82
C ASP A 41 -15.40 -5.32 -18.78
N ASN A 42 -15.26 -4.31 -19.63
CA ASN A 42 -14.04 -4.04 -20.39
C ASN A 42 -13.37 -2.78 -19.84
N ILE A 43 -12.20 -2.95 -19.25
CA ILE A 43 -11.39 -1.90 -18.64
C ILE A 43 -10.24 -1.60 -19.61
N TYR A 44 -10.32 -0.45 -20.25
CA TYR A 44 -9.24 0.11 -21.05
C TYR A 44 -8.38 1.02 -20.19
N VAL A 45 -7.06 0.82 -20.24
CA VAL A 45 -6.05 1.62 -19.55
C VAL A 45 -5.02 2.08 -20.56
N ASN A 46 -4.76 3.39 -20.62
CA ASN A 46 -3.56 3.95 -21.22
C ASN A 46 -2.71 4.55 -20.10
N ASN A 47 -1.57 3.93 -19.81
CA ASN A 47 -0.60 4.43 -18.82
C ASN A 47 0.63 4.96 -19.57
N ASN A 48 0.79 6.28 -19.57
CA ASN A 48 1.92 6.95 -20.19
C ASN A 48 2.82 7.53 -19.10
N TYR A 49 3.75 6.72 -18.59
CA TYR A 49 4.74 7.17 -17.61
C TYR A 49 6.14 7.08 -18.22
N VAL A 50 6.74 8.25 -18.45
CA VAL A 50 8.06 8.39 -19.06
C VAL A 50 9.01 9.08 -18.10
N ARG A 51 9.77 8.29 -17.35
CA ARG A 51 10.81 8.82 -16.47
C ARG A 51 11.89 9.51 -17.30
N GLU A 52 12.28 10.73 -16.95
CA GLU A 52 13.32 11.50 -17.66
C GLU A 52 13.00 11.72 -19.15
N GLY A 53 11.71 11.81 -19.51
CA GLY A 53 11.25 11.86 -20.91
C GLY A 53 11.60 13.13 -21.70
N THR A 54 12.27 14.10 -21.07
CA THR A 54 12.83 15.30 -21.73
C THR A 54 14.32 15.45 -21.48
N SER A 55 14.97 14.35 -21.07
CA SER A 55 16.32 14.29 -20.52
C SER A 55 16.52 15.03 -19.19
N TYR A 56 17.53 14.58 -18.46
CA TYR A 56 17.92 15.11 -17.16
C TYR A 56 19.43 15.37 -17.15
N TYR A 57 19.84 16.51 -16.59
CA TYR A 57 21.25 16.88 -16.46
C TYR A 57 21.60 17.24 -15.01
N ARG A 58 22.76 16.75 -14.55
CA ARG A 58 23.34 17.14 -13.27
C ARG A 58 24.71 17.78 -13.47
N TYR A 59 24.92 18.94 -12.85
CA TYR A 59 26.20 19.66 -12.86
C TYR A 59 26.79 19.75 -11.45
N ALA A 60 28.11 19.91 -11.35
CA ALA A 60 28.79 20.04 -10.06
C ALA A 60 28.46 21.40 -9.41
N SER A 61 28.36 22.45 -10.21
CA SER A 61 28.04 23.82 -9.79
C SER A 61 26.99 24.49 -10.70
N LEU A 62 26.55 25.70 -10.33
CA LEU A 62 25.75 26.57 -11.22
C LEU A 62 26.61 27.09 -12.38
N ASP A 63 27.85 27.48 -12.09
CA ASP A 63 28.78 28.02 -13.09
C ASP A 63 29.08 27.02 -14.19
N ASP A 64 29.18 25.73 -13.85
CA ASP A 64 29.35 24.63 -14.80
C ASP A 64 28.18 24.58 -15.81
N PHE A 65 26.95 24.78 -15.33
CA PHE A 65 25.78 24.82 -16.20
C PHE A 65 25.78 26.07 -17.09
N ILE A 66 26.04 27.25 -16.50
CA ILE A 66 26.08 28.53 -17.23
C ILE A 66 27.15 28.51 -18.33
N ASN A 67 28.33 27.97 -18.03
CA ASN A 67 29.44 27.85 -18.98
C ASN A 67 29.31 26.65 -19.92
N ASN A 68 28.18 25.92 -19.88
CA ASN A 68 27.90 24.74 -20.66
C ASN A 68 29.09 23.76 -20.67
N VAL A 69 29.54 23.34 -19.48
CA VAL A 69 30.56 22.30 -19.35
C VAL A 69 29.94 20.91 -19.48
N LYS A 70 30.78 19.86 -19.50
CA LYS A 70 30.27 18.48 -19.52
C LYS A 70 29.49 18.16 -18.23
N PRO A 71 28.25 17.66 -18.30
CA PRO A 71 27.49 17.30 -17.11
C PRO A 71 28.12 16.13 -16.35
N THR A 72 27.88 16.11 -15.04
CA THR A 72 28.33 15.04 -14.13
C THR A 72 27.43 13.80 -14.15
N ALA A 73 26.19 13.96 -14.59
CA ALA A 73 25.27 12.86 -14.87
C ALA A 73 24.24 13.28 -15.92
N PHE A 74 23.73 12.30 -16.65
CA PHE A 74 22.68 12.46 -17.65
C PHE A 74 21.67 11.30 -17.52
N GLY A 75 20.41 11.57 -17.79
CA GLY A 75 19.33 10.58 -17.77
C GLY A 75 18.35 10.83 -18.92
N ILE A 76 17.83 9.79 -19.56
CA ILE A 76 16.84 9.93 -20.64
C ILE A 76 16.01 8.65 -20.83
N THR A 77 14.75 8.85 -21.24
CA THR A 77 13.89 7.81 -21.83
C THR A 77 13.24 8.37 -23.09
N TYR A 78 13.20 7.60 -24.17
CA TYR A 78 12.71 8.07 -25.48
C TYR A 78 12.02 6.95 -26.27
N GLY A 79 11.24 7.34 -27.28
CA GLY A 79 10.67 6.41 -28.26
C GLY A 79 11.66 6.12 -29.38
N TYR A 80 11.60 4.92 -29.95
CA TYR A 80 12.49 4.51 -31.04
C TYR A 80 12.13 5.19 -32.36
N ASN A 81 13.10 5.33 -33.27
CA ASN A 81 12.94 5.87 -34.62
C ASN A 81 12.31 7.28 -34.69
N GLY A 82 12.49 8.10 -33.65
CA GLY A 82 11.89 9.44 -33.59
C GLY A 82 10.38 9.46 -33.30
N GLU A 83 9.78 8.29 -33.04
CA GLU A 83 8.36 8.19 -32.68
C GLU A 83 8.11 8.66 -31.24
N ALA A 84 7.01 9.38 -31.04
CA ALA A 84 6.58 9.79 -29.71
C ALA A 84 6.07 8.58 -28.90
N ILE A 85 6.33 8.58 -27.59
CA ILE A 85 5.82 7.56 -26.67
C ILE A 85 4.31 7.79 -26.46
N LYS A 86 3.50 6.81 -26.87
CA LYS A 86 2.03 6.82 -26.73
C LYS A 86 1.53 6.21 -25.42
N GLY A 87 2.44 5.67 -24.60
CA GLY A 87 2.12 4.93 -23.39
C GLY A 87 1.73 3.48 -23.66
N VAL A 88 1.47 2.73 -22.58
CA VAL A 88 0.96 1.35 -22.65
C VAL A 88 -0.54 1.38 -22.79
N GLU A 89 -1.07 0.87 -23.90
CA GLU A 89 -2.50 0.59 -24.07
C GLU A 89 -2.80 -0.86 -23.68
N MET A 90 -3.73 -1.04 -22.75
CA MET A 90 -4.18 -2.33 -22.28
C MET A 90 -5.71 -2.37 -22.29
N SER A 91 -6.30 -3.48 -22.74
CA SER A 91 -7.74 -3.72 -22.63
C SER A 91 -7.97 -5.05 -21.93
N PHE A 92 -8.62 -4.99 -20.77
CA PHE A 92 -8.91 -6.14 -19.91
C PHE A 92 -10.40 -6.39 -19.82
N GLY A 93 -10.82 -7.60 -20.15
CA GLY A 93 -12.21 -8.06 -20.00
C GLY A 93 -12.40 -8.89 -18.73
N LEU A 94 -13.53 -8.73 -18.06
CA LEU A 94 -13.97 -9.62 -16.98
C LEU A 94 -15.38 -10.12 -17.29
N GLY A 95 -15.48 -11.34 -17.81
CA GLY A 95 -16.76 -12.01 -18.04
C GLY A 95 -17.24 -12.71 -16.77
N SER A 96 -18.52 -12.56 -16.44
CA SER A 96 -19.12 -13.14 -15.24
C SER A 96 -20.45 -13.81 -15.55
N LEU A 97 -20.67 -14.97 -14.93
CA LEU A 97 -21.95 -15.67 -14.90
C LEU A 97 -22.33 -15.95 -13.45
N TYR A 98 -23.59 -15.77 -13.07
CA TYR A 98 -24.03 -16.04 -11.71
C TYR A 98 -25.47 -16.51 -11.62
N VAL A 99 -25.74 -17.29 -10.57
CA VAL A 99 -27.07 -17.69 -10.13
C VAL A 99 -27.13 -17.64 -8.62
N GLN A 100 -28.26 -17.20 -8.08
CA GLN A 100 -28.55 -17.07 -6.67
C GLN A 100 -30.01 -17.44 -6.41
N ASP A 101 -30.26 -18.12 -5.30
CA ASP A 101 -31.60 -18.29 -4.74
C ASP A 101 -31.68 -17.55 -3.40
N GLU A 102 -32.73 -16.77 -3.22
CA GLU A 102 -33.20 -16.30 -1.92
C GLU A 102 -34.40 -17.14 -1.49
N TRP A 103 -34.20 -18.00 -0.51
CA TRP A 103 -35.19 -18.92 0.01
C TRP A 103 -35.74 -18.45 1.36
N ASN A 104 -37.01 -18.06 1.39
CA ASN A 104 -37.79 -17.81 2.60
C ASN A 104 -38.25 -19.15 3.20
N ILE A 105 -37.34 -19.82 3.92
CA ILE A 105 -37.61 -21.09 4.63
C ILE A 105 -38.85 -20.93 5.54
N SER A 106 -38.96 -19.79 6.22
CA SER A 106 -40.15 -19.40 6.99
C SER A 106 -40.32 -17.87 6.98
N LYS A 107 -41.38 -17.37 7.62
CA LYS A 107 -41.54 -15.91 7.85
C LYS A 107 -40.41 -15.29 8.69
N LYS A 108 -39.61 -16.12 9.36
CA LYS A 108 -38.55 -15.71 10.29
C LYS A 108 -37.14 -16.00 9.75
N LEU A 109 -36.98 -16.90 8.80
CA LEU A 109 -35.67 -17.36 8.33
C LEU A 109 -35.60 -17.28 6.81
N LYS A 110 -34.64 -16.53 6.34
CA LYS A 110 -34.26 -16.38 4.94
C LYS A 110 -32.84 -16.93 4.75
N LEU A 111 -32.67 -17.80 3.77
CA LEU A 111 -31.37 -18.31 3.33
C LEU A 111 -31.10 -17.77 1.92
N THR A 112 -29.90 -17.25 1.68
CA THR A 112 -29.46 -16.82 0.36
C THR A 112 -28.22 -17.61 -0.02
N TYR A 113 -28.23 -18.27 -1.16
CA TYR A 113 -27.06 -19.03 -1.63
C TYR A 113 -26.92 -18.88 -3.14
N GLY A 114 -25.69 -18.88 -3.61
CA GLY A 114 -25.41 -18.66 -5.02
C GLY A 114 -23.97 -18.94 -5.38
N ILE A 115 -23.73 -18.93 -6.68
CA ILE A 115 -22.42 -19.15 -7.26
C ILE A 115 -22.19 -18.10 -8.35
N ARG A 116 -20.99 -17.55 -8.37
CA ARG A 116 -20.52 -16.65 -9.43
C ARG A 116 -19.25 -17.24 -10.04
N ALA A 117 -19.17 -17.26 -11.36
CA ALA A 117 -18.00 -17.67 -12.11
C ALA A 117 -17.47 -16.47 -12.89
N GLU A 118 -16.17 -16.20 -12.80
CA GLU A 118 -15.54 -15.02 -13.39
C GLU A 118 -14.32 -15.44 -14.23
N LEU A 119 -14.22 -14.89 -15.45
CA LEU A 119 -13.17 -15.20 -16.41
C LEU A 119 -12.45 -13.90 -16.82
N PRO A 120 -11.19 -13.69 -16.37
CA PRO A 120 -10.36 -12.60 -16.86
C PRO A 120 -9.93 -12.86 -18.31
N MET A 121 -9.96 -11.82 -19.15
CA MET A 121 -9.61 -11.84 -20.56
C MET A 121 -8.67 -10.67 -20.87
N TYR A 122 -7.66 -10.92 -21.68
CA TYR A 122 -6.68 -9.91 -22.09
C TYR A 122 -6.84 -9.70 -23.60
N HIS A 123 -7.25 -8.50 -24.01
CA HIS A 123 -7.69 -8.23 -25.38
C HIS A 123 -6.63 -7.57 -26.26
N ASN A 124 -5.48 -7.19 -25.69
CA ASN A 124 -4.34 -6.67 -26.44
C ASN A 124 -3.20 -7.69 -26.48
N GLU A 125 -2.44 -7.67 -27.58
CA GLU A 125 -1.20 -8.44 -27.71
C GLU A 125 -0.03 -7.70 -27.05
N LEU A 126 0.99 -8.46 -26.67
CA LEU A 126 2.25 -7.92 -26.17
C LEU A 126 3.37 -8.23 -27.15
N LYS A 127 4.26 -7.26 -27.34
CA LYS A 127 5.49 -7.47 -28.11
C LYS A 127 6.54 -8.10 -27.20
N ASN A 128 7.24 -9.12 -27.69
CA ASN A 128 8.37 -9.68 -26.97
C ASN A 128 9.66 -8.84 -27.17
N ASN A 129 10.58 -8.92 -26.21
CA ASN A 129 11.95 -8.45 -26.36
C ASN A 129 12.92 -9.66 -26.26
N PRO A 130 13.56 -10.08 -27.37
CA PRO A 130 14.50 -11.21 -27.36
C PRO A 130 15.66 -11.05 -26.38
N ALA A 131 16.08 -9.82 -26.08
CA ALA A 131 17.12 -9.54 -25.10
C ALA A 131 16.71 -10.01 -23.69
N ILE A 132 15.42 -9.88 -23.34
CA ILE A 132 14.87 -10.34 -22.05
C ILE A 132 14.72 -11.86 -22.07
N SER A 133 14.15 -12.44 -23.13
CA SER A 133 13.97 -13.89 -23.24
C SER A 133 15.29 -14.69 -23.22
N ALA A 134 16.39 -14.08 -23.68
CA ALA A 134 17.72 -14.67 -23.64
C ALA A 134 18.27 -14.82 -22.20
N LEU A 135 17.84 -13.96 -21.26
CA LEU A 135 18.33 -13.97 -19.88
C LEU A 135 17.78 -15.15 -19.08
N THR A 136 18.53 -15.55 -18.07
CA THR A 136 18.18 -16.65 -17.17
C THR A 136 18.22 -16.12 -15.74
N PHE A 137 17.14 -16.36 -15.00
CA PHE A 137 16.95 -15.88 -13.64
C PHE A 137 16.75 -17.05 -12.66
N GLY A 138 16.63 -16.74 -11.36
CA GLY A 138 16.25 -17.70 -10.34
C GLY A 138 14.73 -17.87 -10.28
N ASP A 139 14.25 -19.03 -9.84
CA ASP A 139 12.82 -19.35 -9.67
C ASP A 139 12.02 -18.45 -8.71
N GLY A 140 12.67 -17.52 -8.03
CA GLY A 140 12.01 -16.64 -7.08
C GLY A 140 11.38 -17.43 -5.93
N TRP A 141 12.23 -17.94 -5.03
CA TRP A 141 11.93 -18.37 -3.65
C TRP A 141 10.54 -18.99 -3.44
N SER A 142 10.35 -20.22 -3.91
CA SER A 142 9.32 -21.07 -3.30
C SER A 142 9.93 -21.79 -2.09
N THR A 143 9.80 -21.15 -0.91
CA THR A 143 10.08 -21.67 0.45
C THR A 143 11.54 -21.71 0.92
N TYR A 144 11.87 -20.90 1.94
CA TYR A 144 13.08 -21.05 2.79
C TYR A 144 12.97 -22.26 3.74
N ASN A 145 11.75 -22.74 4.00
CA ASN A 145 11.44 -23.78 4.99
C ASN A 145 11.34 -25.21 4.44
N SER A 146 11.75 -25.46 3.19
CA SER A 146 11.92 -26.83 2.72
C SER A 146 13.40 -27.18 2.76
N PRO A 147 13.87 -28.08 3.64
CA PRO A 147 15.25 -28.55 3.64
C PRO A 147 15.65 -29.25 2.32
N ASN A 148 14.70 -29.44 1.41
CA ASN A 148 14.86 -30.04 0.09
C ASN A 148 14.47 -29.10 -1.07
N ALA A 149 14.43 -27.77 -0.86
CA ALA A 149 14.23 -26.83 -1.95
C ALA A 149 15.39 -26.95 -2.96
N GLN A 150 15.13 -27.63 -4.07
CA GLN A 150 16.06 -27.68 -5.19
C GLN A 150 16.06 -26.29 -5.85
N PRO A 151 17.22 -25.66 -6.08
CA PRO A 151 17.26 -24.42 -6.84
C PRO A 151 16.72 -24.72 -8.24
N MET A 152 15.53 -24.21 -8.61
CA MET A 152 15.20 -24.12 -10.02
C MET A 152 15.98 -22.95 -10.59
N TRP A 153 17.24 -23.21 -10.93
CA TRP A 153 17.96 -22.40 -11.88
C TRP A 153 17.19 -22.46 -13.21
N ALA A 154 17.00 -21.30 -13.85
CA ALA A 154 16.32 -21.10 -15.14
C ALA A 154 14.85 -20.67 -15.13
N TYR A 155 14.49 -19.71 -14.28
CA TYR A 155 13.33 -18.88 -14.60
C TYR A 155 13.62 -18.06 -15.87
N LYS A 156 12.71 -18.15 -16.85
CA LYS A 156 12.74 -17.41 -18.10
C LYS A 156 11.56 -16.45 -18.12
N MET A 157 11.86 -15.17 -18.18
CA MET A 157 10.82 -14.16 -18.32
C MET A 157 10.24 -14.20 -19.74
N ASP A 158 8.91 -14.14 -19.82
CA ASP A 158 8.19 -13.98 -21.07
C ASP A 158 7.36 -12.71 -20.99
N VAL A 159 7.93 -11.62 -21.49
CA VAL A 159 7.26 -10.32 -21.53
C VAL A 159 6.28 -10.20 -22.71
N GLY A 160 6.29 -11.16 -23.64
CA GLY A 160 5.50 -11.16 -24.88
C GLY A 160 4.11 -11.80 -24.76
N ALA A 161 3.71 -12.25 -23.57
CA ALA A 161 2.36 -12.78 -23.36
C ALA A 161 1.76 -12.38 -22.01
N TRP A 162 0.43 -12.31 -21.96
CA TRP A 162 -0.32 -12.17 -20.72
C TRP A 162 -0.45 -13.50 -19.96
N PRO A 163 -0.86 -13.49 -18.69
CA PRO A 163 -1.21 -14.70 -17.96
C PRO A 163 -2.32 -15.49 -18.64
N LYS A 164 -2.34 -16.81 -18.40
CA LYS A 164 -3.41 -17.66 -18.90
C LYS A 164 -4.72 -17.33 -18.17
N SER A 165 -5.78 -17.03 -18.92
CA SER A 165 -7.13 -16.89 -18.38
C SER A 165 -7.56 -18.15 -17.61
N LYS A 166 -8.01 -17.98 -16.37
CA LYS A 166 -8.50 -19.06 -15.51
C LYS A 166 -9.85 -18.69 -14.93
N LEU A 167 -10.83 -19.59 -15.08
CA LEU A 167 -12.15 -19.41 -14.47
C LEU A 167 -12.03 -19.43 -12.93
N GLN A 168 -12.57 -18.41 -12.27
CA GLN A 168 -12.66 -18.32 -10.83
C GLN A 168 -14.11 -18.55 -10.39
N VAL A 169 -14.32 -19.65 -9.67
CA VAL A 169 -15.63 -19.99 -9.10
C VAL A 169 -15.71 -19.51 -7.66
N ASN A 170 -16.77 -18.77 -7.37
CA ASN A 170 -16.97 -17.99 -6.15
C ASN A 170 -18.36 -18.30 -5.55
N PRO A 171 -18.49 -19.40 -4.77
CA PRO A 171 -19.71 -19.74 -4.05
C PRO A 171 -19.93 -18.81 -2.85
N ARG A 172 -21.20 -18.58 -2.51
CA ARG A 172 -21.63 -17.73 -1.40
C ARG A 172 -22.88 -18.31 -0.75
N ILE A 173 -22.95 -18.19 0.57
CA ILE A 173 -24.11 -18.53 1.37
C ILE A 173 -24.27 -17.46 2.46
N GLY A 174 -25.49 -17.08 2.74
CA GLY A 174 -25.86 -16.12 3.77
C GLY A 174 -27.23 -16.44 4.33
N PHE A 175 -27.52 -15.92 5.52
CA PHE A 175 -28.82 -16.08 6.16
C PHE A 175 -29.20 -14.81 6.90
N ASN A 176 -30.50 -14.64 7.10
CA ASN A 176 -31.09 -13.67 8.01
C ASN A 176 -32.21 -14.36 8.80
N TRP A 177 -32.11 -14.29 10.12
CA TRP A 177 -33.01 -14.95 11.05
C TRP A 177 -33.57 -13.95 12.07
N ASP A 178 -34.87 -13.68 11.99
CA ASP A 178 -35.65 -13.03 13.03
C ASP A 178 -36.01 -14.05 14.11
N VAL A 179 -35.22 -14.11 15.17
CA VAL A 179 -35.26 -15.16 16.19
C VAL A 179 -36.63 -15.21 16.88
N LYS A 180 -37.19 -14.04 17.17
CA LYS A 180 -38.47 -13.90 17.88
C LYS A 180 -39.66 -13.80 16.94
N GLY A 181 -39.48 -13.26 15.73
CA GLY A 181 -40.53 -13.00 14.75
C GLY A 181 -41.15 -11.60 14.85
N ASP A 182 -40.61 -10.75 15.73
CA ASP A 182 -41.00 -9.36 15.94
C ASP A 182 -39.89 -8.38 15.56
N ARG A 183 -38.78 -8.87 14.98
CA ARG A 183 -37.58 -8.12 14.58
C ARG A 183 -36.76 -7.51 15.73
N SER A 184 -37.11 -7.77 16.99
CA SER A 184 -36.37 -7.27 18.16
C SER A 184 -35.04 -8.00 18.38
N LEU A 185 -34.86 -9.17 17.77
CA LEU A 185 -33.59 -9.90 17.71
C LEU A 185 -33.41 -10.49 16.31
N GLN A 186 -32.51 -9.92 15.53
CA GLN A 186 -32.12 -10.43 14.22
C GLN A 186 -30.69 -10.96 14.27
N VAL A 187 -30.48 -12.17 13.76
CA VAL A 187 -29.16 -12.76 13.57
C VAL A 187 -28.94 -12.93 12.07
N ARG A 188 -27.85 -12.38 11.56
CA ARG A 188 -27.49 -12.42 10.14
C ARG A 188 -26.04 -12.85 9.98
N GLY A 189 -25.71 -13.51 8.89
CA GLY A 189 -24.35 -13.93 8.63
C GLY A 189 -24.19 -14.56 7.27
N GLY A 190 -22.96 -14.86 6.91
CA GLY A 190 -22.67 -15.51 5.65
C GLY A 190 -21.21 -15.88 5.50
N THR A 191 -20.93 -16.65 4.46
CA THR A 191 -19.57 -17.03 4.06
C THR A 191 -19.49 -17.18 2.54
N GLY A 192 -18.34 -16.86 1.97
CA GLY A 192 -18.15 -17.01 0.53
C GLY A 192 -16.76 -16.67 0.04
N LEU A 193 -16.55 -16.94 -1.24
CA LEU A 193 -15.38 -16.50 -1.99
C LEU A 193 -15.69 -15.24 -2.80
N PHE A 194 -14.74 -14.31 -2.82
CA PHE A 194 -14.86 -13.02 -3.48
C PHE A 194 -13.57 -12.76 -4.24
N ALA A 195 -13.66 -12.75 -5.58
CA ALA A 195 -12.57 -12.24 -6.39
C ALA A 195 -12.70 -10.72 -6.53
N GLY A 196 -11.58 -10.06 -6.74
CA GLY A 196 -11.49 -8.62 -6.93
C GLY A 196 -10.45 -8.28 -7.98
N LEU A 197 -10.47 -7.02 -8.41
CA LEU A 197 -9.45 -6.46 -9.27
C LEU A 197 -8.32 -5.83 -8.45
N LEU A 198 -7.24 -5.48 -9.13
CA LEU A 198 -6.09 -4.78 -8.57
C LEU A 198 -5.74 -3.57 -9.46
N PRO A 199 -4.89 -2.64 -9.00
CA PRO A 199 -4.39 -1.56 -9.85
C PRO A 199 -3.69 -2.11 -11.09
N PHE A 200 -4.22 -1.79 -12.28
CA PHE A 200 -3.67 -2.23 -13.57
C PHE A 200 -2.29 -1.65 -13.89
N VAL A 201 -1.81 -0.67 -13.13
CA VAL A 201 -0.43 -0.17 -13.23
C VAL A 201 0.59 -1.32 -13.12
N TRP A 202 0.33 -2.33 -12.27
CA TRP A 202 1.20 -3.51 -12.15
C TRP A 202 1.20 -4.41 -13.39
N PHE A 203 0.11 -4.43 -14.17
CA PHE A 203 0.10 -5.07 -15.49
C PHE A 203 0.84 -4.24 -16.53
N THR A 204 0.64 -2.92 -16.54
CA THR A 204 1.31 -2.03 -17.49
C THR A 204 2.83 -1.96 -17.28
N ASN A 205 3.32 -2.25 -16.08
CA ASN A 205 4.76 -2.33 -15.81
C ASN A 205 5.49 -3.32 -16.73
N GLN A 206 4.86 -4.43 -17.12
CA GLN A 206 5.46 -5.42 -18.02
C GLN A 206 5.80 -4.81 -19.39
N PRO A 207 4.83 -4.31 -20.19
CA PRO A 207 5.14 -3.65 -21.46
C PRO A 207 5.97 -2.36 -21.29
N THR A 208 5.74 -1.54 -20.26
CA THR A 208 6.54 -0.30 -20.03
C THR A 208 8.04 -0.62 -19.87
N SER A 209 8.37 -1.64 -19.07
CA SER A 209 9.76 -1.99 -18.76
C SER A 209 10.40 -2.96 -19.75
N SER A 210 9.62 -3.55 -20.65
CA SER A 210 10.12 -4.50 -21.67
C SER A 210 11.02 -3.86 -22.74
N GLY A 211 11.08 -2.53 -22.81
CA GLY A 211 11.81 -1.83 -23.86
C GLY A 211 11.10 -1.86 -25.23
N THR A 212 9.81 -2.23 -25.28
CA THR A 212 9.06 -2.37 -26.54
C THR A 212 8.19 -1.16 -26.89
N ILE A 213 7.79 -0.38 -25.88
CA ILE A 213 6.99 0.86 -26.00
C ILE A 213 7.88 2.11 -25.99
N GLN A 214 8.91 2.08 -25.16
CA GLN A 214 9.92 3.12 -24.99
C GLN A 214 11.27 2.45 -24.72
N SER A 215 12.37 3.19 -24.84
CA SER A 215 13.66 2.71 -24.34
C SER A 215 13.56 2.39 -22.84
N PRO A 216 14.33 1.43 -22.32
CA PRO A 216 14.64 1.42 -20.89
C PRO A 216 15.22 2.79 -20.48
N GLU A 217 15.11 3.14 -19.20
CA GLU A 217 15.77 4.33 -18.66
C GLU A 217 17.29 4.20 -18.86
N ILE A 218 17.92 5.24 -19.42
CA ILE A 218 19.37 5.29 -19.63
C ILE A 218 19.96 6.40 -18.78
N GLY A 219 20.54 6.01 -17.64
CA GLY A 219 21.37 6.87 -16.79
C GLY A 219 22.86 6.72 -17.11
N LYS A 220 23.59 7.84 -17.13
CA LYS A 220 25.04 7.90 -17.37
C LYS A 220 25.70 8.81 -16.36
N VAL A 221 26.87 8.41 -15.85
CA VAL A 221 27.73 9.30 -15.07
C VAL A 221 28.74 9.99 -15.98
N ALA A 222 29.43 11.01 -15.47
CA ALA A 222 30.41 11.81 -16.22
C ALA A 222 31.46 10.99 -16.98
N ALA A 223 31.85 9.83 -16.43
CA ALA A 223 32.83 8.91 -17.00
C ALA A 223 32.31 8.17 -18.24
N ASP A 224 30.99 7.94 -18.33
CA ASP A 224 30.35 7.26 -19.46
C ASP A 224 29.92 8.24 -20.57
N LEU A 225 30.10 9.54 -20.35
CA LEU A 225 29.71 10.60 -21.27
C LEU A 225 30.91 11.09 -22.11
N PRO A 226 30.73 11.26 -23.44
CA PRO A 226 31.73 11.84 -24.34
C PRO A 226 32.26 13.20 -23.86
N ALA A 227 33.50 13.52 -24.20
CA ALA A 227 34.12 14.79 -23.80
C ALA A 227 33.36 16.03 -24.32
N ASP A 228 32.70 15.91 -25.47
CA ASP A 228 31.89 16.94 -26.11
C ASP A 228 30.41 16.90 -25.72
N PHE A 229 30.01 16.05 -24.77
CA PHE A 229 28.63 15.98 -24.31
C PHE A 229 28.24 17.27 -23.59
N ARG A 230 27.20 17.96 -24.07
CA ARG A 230 26.72 19.25 -23.59
C ARG A 230 25.21 19.25 -23.42
N PHE A 231 24.70 20.29 -22.76
CA PHE A 231 23.26 20.51 -22.68
C PHE A 231 22.69 20.70 -24.08
N ASP A 232 21.61 19.98 -24.38
CA ASP A 232 20.73 20.26 -25.51
C ASP A 232 19.30 20.38 -25.00
N LYS A 233 18.60 21.42 -25.48
CA LYS A 233 17.19 21.66 -25.17
C LYS A 233 16.27 20.68 -25.92
N ASP A 234 16.74 20.16 -27.05
CA ASP A 234 16.06 19.11 -27.80
C ASP A 234 16.67 17.77 -27.39
N PHE A 235 15.95 17.05 -26.52
CA PHE A 235 16.41 15.75 -26.03
C PHE A 235 16.62 14.75 -27.18
N MET A 236 15.85 14.83 -28.28
CA MET A 236 16.02 13.95 -29.43
C MET A 236 17.25 14.31 -30.26
N ALA A 237 17.65 15.58 -30.32
CA ALA A 237 18.93 15.97 -30.90
C ALA A 237 20.09 15.31 -30.14
N GLN A 238 20.00 15.21 -28.81
CA GLN A 238 20.98 14.49 -27.99
C GLN A 238 21.00 12.98 -28.29
N VAL A 239 19.83 12.34 -28.39
CA VAL A 239 19.71 10.91 -28.76
C VAL A 239 20.35 10.66 -30.13
N ASN A 240 20.04 11.50 -31.12
CA ASN A 240 20.51 11.36 -32.50
C ASN A 240 22.02 11.61 -32.64
N ARG A 241 22.59 12.48 -31.80
CA ARG A 241 24.03 12.79 -31.82
C ARG A 241 24.90 11.65 -31.31
N TYR A 242 24.39 10.82 -30.40
CA TYR A 242 25.15 9.73 -29.77
C TYR A 242 24.46 8.35 -29.93
N PRO A 243 24.30 7.84 -31.16
CA PRO A 243 23.56 6.60 -31.42
C PRO A 243 24.17 5.35 -30.78
N SER A 244 25.47 5.37 -30.44
CA SER A 244 26.13 4.29 -29.68
C SER A 244 25.77 4.27 -28.19
N LEU A 245 25.36 5.42 -27.63
CA LEU A 245 24.86 5.53 -26.26
C LEU A 245 23.34 5.36 -26.21
N PHE A 246 22.66 5.77 -27.28
CA PHE A 246 21.20 5.81 -27.38
C PHE A 246 20.73 5.12 -28.68
N PRO A 247 20.49 3.79 -28.63
CA PRO A 247 20.06 3.02 -29.79
C PRO A 247 18.73 3.51 -30.37
N GLN A 248 18.69 3.69 -31.70
CA GLN A 248 17.50 4.20 -32.40
C GLN A 248 16.39 3.16 -32.56
N THR A 249 16.72 1.87 -32.42
CA THR A 249 15.77 0.75 -32.46
C THR A 249 15.90 -0.09 -31.20
N MET A 250 14.85 -0.85 -30.88
CA MET A 250 14.90 -1.84 -29.80
C MET A 250 16.10 -2.77 -29.98
N SER A 251 16.98 -2.77 -28.99
CA SER A 251 18.21 -3.55 -29.00
C SER A 251 17.95 -5.02 -28.70
N SER A 252 18.76 -5.91 -29.28
CA SER A 252 18.85 -7.32 -28.89
C SER A 252 19.64 -7.54 -27.59
N THR A 253 20.17 -6.46 -27.00
CA THR A 253 20.86 -6.44 -25.70
C THR A 253 20.24 -5.37 -24.80
N LEU A 254 20.04 -5.68 -23.51
CA LEU A 254 19.54 -4.69 -22.56
C LEU A 254 20.63 -3.68 -22.20
N PRO A 255 20.31 -2.36 -22.12
CA PRO A 255 21.17 -1.39 -21.47
C PRO A 255 21.52 -1.82 -20.03
N GLY A 256 22.76 -1.56 -19.61
CA GLY A 256 23.18 -1.82 -18.24
C GLY A 256 22.32 -1.04 -17.24
N GLY A 257 21.85 -1.71 -16.19
CA GLY A 257 20.96 -1.13 -15.18
C GLY A 257 19.47 -1.24 -15.50
N SER A 258 19.07 -1.92 -16.58
CA SER A 258 17.65 -2.10 -16.93
C SER A 258 16.86 -2.74 -15.79
N ALA A 259 15.69 -2.16 -15.46
CA ALA A 259 14.70 -2.76 -14.58
C ALA A 259 13.58 -3.34 -15.45
N ILE A 260 13.22 -4.60 -15.23
CA ILE A 260 12.20 -5.31 -16.03
C ILE A 260 11.11 -5.89 -15.13
N ALA A 261 9.90 -6.09 -15.68
CA ALA A 261 8.77 -6.65 -14.96
C ALA A 261 7.97 -7.66 -15.82
N GLU A 262 7.35 -8.64 -15.17
CA GLU A 262 6.43 -9.62 -15.75
C GLU A 262 5.26 -9.89 -14.82
N VAL A 263 4.08 -10.16 -15.37
CA VAL A 263 2.99 -10.83 -14.66
C VAL A 263 3.10 -12.33 -14.86
N ALA A 264 3.22 -13.08 -13.76
CA ALA A 264 3.42 -14.53 -13.80
C ALA A 264 2.34 -15.22 -14.65
N LYS A 265 2.74 -16.20 -15.47
CA LYS A 265 1.83 -16.88 -16.42
C LYS A 265 0.69 -17.64 -15.78
N ASP A 266 0.86 -18.02 -14.52
CA ASP A 266 -0.13 -18.72 -13.72
C ASP A 266 -0.92 -17.79 -12.77
N PHE A 267 -0.67 -16.47 -12.83
CA PHE A 267 -1.33 -15.44 -12.02
C PHE A 267 -2.85 -15.53 -12.11
N LYS A 268 -3.50 -15.29 -10.97
CA LYS A 268 -4.94 -15.25 -10.78
C LYS A 268 -5.29 -13.92 -10.15
N MET A 269 -6.44 -13.36 -10.53
CA MET A 269 -6.97 -12.17 -9.88
C MET A 269 -7.12 -12.39 -8.36
N PRO A 270 -6.91 -11.33 -7.55
CA PRO A 270 -7.02 -11.38 -6.10
C PRO A 270 -8.31 -12.05 -5.66
N ARG A 271 -8.23 -12.91 -4.65
CA ARG A 271 -9.41 -13.61 -4.12
C ARG A 271 -9.28 -13.78 -2.62
N VAL A 272 -10.37 -13.53 -1.91
CA VAL A 272 -10.49 -13.74 -0.48
C VAL A 272 -11.63 -14.70 -0.16
N TRP A 273 -11.46 -15.49 0.90
CA TRP A 273 -12.56 -16.10 1.62
C TRP A 273 -12.99 -15.14 2.72
N ARG A 274 -14.30 -14.92 2.89
CA ARG A 274 -14.83 -14.05 3.94
C ARG A 274 -16.03 -14.69 4.60
N SER A 275 -16.11 -14.54 5.92
CA SER A 275 -17.23 -14.96 6.75
C SER A 275 -17.60 -13.87 7.74
N ASN A 276 -18.88 -13.69 8.02
CA ASN A 276 -19.35 -12.80 9.08
C ASN A 276 -20.55 -13.38 9.83
N ILE A 277 -20.74 -12.91 11.05
CA ILE A 277 -21.94 -13.13 11.86
C ILE A 277 -22.24 -11.86 12.64
N ALA A 278 -23.50 -11.46 12.68
CA ALA A 278 -23.96 -10.29 13.39
C ALA A 278 -25.30 -10.54 14.09
N ALA A 279 -25.50 -9.82 15.19
CA ALA A 279 -26.76 -9.77 15.93
C ALA A 279 -27.17 -8.30 16.10
N ASP A 280 -28.40 -7.99 15.70
CA ASP A 280 -29.05 -6.69 15.90
C ASP A 280 -30.14 -6.88 16.96
N ILE A 281 -30.01 -6.14 18.07
CA ILE A 281 -30.83 -6.30 19.28
C ILE A 281 -31.52 -4.99 19.59
N GLU A 282 -32.85 -5.00 19.57
CA GLU A 282 -33.64 -3.86 20.05
C GLU A 282 -33.55 -3.76 21.57
N LEU A 283 -33.22 -2.57 22.05
CA LEU A 283 -33.10 -2.21 23.45
C LEU A 283 -34.15 -1.15 23.82
N PRO A 284 -34.46 -0.98 25.12
CA PRO A 284 -35.30 0.12 25.58
C PRO A 284 -34.84 1.50 25.06
N TYR A 285 -35.75 2.47 25.10
CA TYR A 285 -35.50 3.85 24.67
C TYR A 285 -35.17 4.01 23.18
N ASN A 286 -35.71 3.13 22.32
CA ASN A 286 -35.52 3.20 20.86
C ASN A 286 -34.01 3.19 20.51
N MET A 287 -33.32 2.21 21.11
CA MET A 287 -31.90 1.94 20.90
C MET A 287 -31.71 0.58 20.23
N ILE A 288 -30.65 0.45 19.44
CA ILE A 288 -30.28 -0.80 18.77
C ILE A 288 -28.83 -1.09 19.11
N LEU A 289 -28.56 -2.29 19.65
CA LEU A 289 -27.22 -2.82 19.82
C LEU A 289 -26.92 -3.79 18.66
N THR A 290 -25.88 -3.47 17.89
CA THR A 290 -25.35 -4.33 16.83
C THR A 290 -24.01 -4.89 17.30
N LEU A 291 -23.87 -6.21 17.26
CA LEU A 291 -22.61 -6.92 17.46
C LEU A 291 -22.27 -7.64 16.16
N GLU A 292 -21.09 -7.42 15.58
CA GLU A 292 -20.68 -8.05 14.33
C GLU A 292 -19.23 -8.55 14.39
N ALA A 293 -19.00 -9.79 14.00
CA ALA A 293 -17.69 -10.38 13.80
C ALA A 293 -17.49 -10.72 12.32
N LEU A 294 -16.31 -10.40 11.78
CA LEU A 294 -15.94 -10.65 10.40
C LEU A 294 -14.53 -11.23 10.35
N VAL A 295 -14.32 -12.25 9.50
CA VAL A 295 -13.01 -12.83 9.19
C VAL A 295 -12.85 -12.94 7.68
N SER A 296 -11.69 -12.58 7.18
CA SER A 296 -11.27 -12.74 5.79
C SER A 296 -9.89 -13.42 5.73
N LYS A 297 -9.68 -14.29 4.74
CA LYS A 297 -8.40 -14.93 4.46
C LYS A 297 -8.06 -14.78 2.99
N ASP A 298 -6.81 -14.45 2.70
CA ASP A 298 -6.33 -14.33 1.33
C ASP A 298 -6.16 -15.73 0.73
N ILE A 299 -6.78 -15.93 -0.43
CA ILE A 299 -6.65 -17.14 -1.24
C ILE A 299 -5.63 -16.91 -2.37
N ASN A 300 -5.72 -15.74 -3.01
CA ASN A 300 -4.75 -15.26 -3.99
C ASN A 300 -4.26 -13.87 -3.56
N ALA A 301 -3.42 -13.78 -2.53
CA ALA A 301 -2.72 -12.54 -2.19
C ALA A 301 -1.81 -12.12 -3.35
N VAL A 302 -1.52 -10.83 -3.48
CA VAL A 302 -0.62 -10.31 -4.52
C VAL A 302 0.73 -9.97 -3.91
N VAL A 303 1.81 -10.43 -4.55
CA VAL A 303 3.19 -10.16 -4.14
C VAL A 303 4.07 -9.85 -5.33
N GLN A 304 5.16 -9.11 -5.08
CA GLN A 304 6.24 -8.88 -6.04
C GLN A 304 7.44 -9.76 -5.66
N ARG A 305 8.14 -10.32 -6.66
CA ARG A 305 9.38 -11.07 -6.45
C ARG A 305 10.47 -10.56 -7.39
N ASN A 306 11.67 -10.35 -6.90
CA ASN A 306 12.83 -10.05 -7.73
C ASN A 306 13.56 -11.35 -8.11
N VAL A 307 13.31 -11.88 -9.32
CA VAL A 307 13.94 -13.11 -9.81
C VAL A 307 15.42 -12.93 -10.16
N ASN A 308 15.93 -11.69 -10.19
CA ASN A 308 17.35 -11.41 -10.36
C ASN A 308 18.16 -11.51 -9.06
N LEU A 309 17.51 -11.55 -7.89
CA LEU A 309 18.17 -11.76 -6.60
C LEU A 309 18.42 -13.27 -6.41
N PRO A 310 19.68 -13.75 -6.36
CA PRO A 310 20.00 -15.16 -6.10
C PRO A 310 19.86 -15.49 -4.62
N TYR A 311 19.98 -16.77 -4.25
CA TYR A 311 20.12 -17.19 -2.85
C TYR A 311 21.30 -16.48 -2.15
N PRO A 312 21.17 -16.10 -0.86
CA PRO A 312 22.27 -15.55 -0.08
C PRO A 312 23.39 -16.58 0.01
N ASP A 313 24.63 -16.11 -0.08
CA ASP A 313 25.81 -16.98 -0.07
C ASP A 313 26.40 -17.17 1.34
N LYS A 314 25.92 -16.42 2.34
CA LYS A 314 26.43 -16.47 3.72
C LYS A 314 25.33 -16.29 4.77
N MET A 315 25.70 -16.61 6.01
CA MET A 315 24.94 -16.35 7.23
C MET A 315 25.82 -15.58 8.21
N TYR A 316 25.24 -14.64 8.95
CA TYR A 316 25.94 -14.03 10.09
C TYR A 316 26.14 -15.05 11.22
N THR A 317 27.15 -14.80 12.05
CA THR A 317 27.35 -15.54 13.31
C THR A 317 26.89 -14.71 14.50
N GLY A 318 26.58 -15.38 15.62
CA GLY A 318 26.08 -14.73 16.82
C GLY A 318 24.56 -14.83 16.94
N THR A 319 23.96 -13.88 17.65
CA THR A 319 22.53 -13.85 17.94
C THR A 319 21.70 -13.37 16.75
N ASP A 320 22.18 -12.33 16.04
CA ASP A 320 21.69 -12.01 14.70
C ASP A 320 22.40 -12.93 13.68
N ASN A 321 21.69 -13.98 13.28
CA ASN A 321 22.18 -15.04 12.40
C ASN A 321 21.48 -15.04 11.03
N ARG A 322 20.94 -13.89 10.61
CA ARG A 322 20.25 -13.78 9.32
C ARG A 322 21.18 -14.07 8.12
N PRO A 323 20.64 -14.56 7.00
CA PRO A 323 21.39 -14.68 5.76
C PRO A 323 21.80 -13.31 5.22
N TYR A 324 22.89 -13.29 4.45
CA TYR A 324 23.35 -12.09 3.76
C TYR A 324 24.05 -12.44 2.45
N TRP A 325 24.09 -11.46 1.53
CA TRP A 325 24.80 -11.50 0.27
C TRP A 325 26.15 -10.81 0.39
N SER A 326 27.22 -11.49 0.02
CA SER A 326 28.53 -10.85 -0.13
C SER A 326 28.48 -9.75 -1.19
N SER A 327 29.39 -8.78 -1.09
CA SER A 327 29.46 -7.67 -2.05
C SER A 327 29.48 -8.16 -3.51
N GLY A 328 28.57 -7.64 -4.33
CA GLY A 328 28.42 -7.99 -5.74
C GLY A 328 27.77 -9.36 -6.01
N LYS A 329 27.26 -10.06 -4.98
CA LYS A 329 26.60 -11.38 -5.11
C LYS A 329 25.08 -11.32 -5.05
N ASN A 330 24.47 -10.13 -4.98
CA ASN A 330 23.02 -9.94 -4.92
C ASN A 330 22.32 -9.91 -6.29
N LYS A 331 23.01 -10.29 -7.38
CA LYS A 331 22.43 -10.31 -8.74
C LYS A 331 22.91 -11.53 -9.54
N ILE A 332 21.99 -12.18 -10.24
CA ILE A 332 22.30 -13.23 -11.23
C ILE A 332 22.82 -12.59 -12.51
N ASN A 333 22.11 -11.57 -13.01
CA ASN A 333 22.50 -10.79 -14.18
C ASN A 333 22.91 -9.39 -13.72
N SER A 334 24.21 -9.10 -13.71
CA SER A 334 24.76 -7.82 -13.24
C SER A 334 24.31 -6.61 -14.06
N GLY A 335 24.01 -6.82 -15.36
CA GLY A 335 23.46 -5.79 -16.25
C GLY A 335 21.99 -5.45 -16.01
N VAL A 336 21.28 -6.20 -15.16
CA VAL A 336 19.87 -5.97 -14.82
C VAL A 336 19.79 -5.46 -13.39
N SER A 337 19.15 -4.31 -13.15
CA SER A 337 19.01 -3.74 -11.81
C SER A 337 18.00 -4.52 -10.98
N SER A 338 16.83 -4.82 -11.54
CA SER A 338 15.82 -5.71 -10.97
C SER A 338 15.00 -6.42 -12.05
N ALA A 339 14.54 -7.63 -11.74
CA ALA A 339 13.64 -8.39 -12.59
C ALA A 339 12.42 -8.82 -11.77
N MET A 340 11.35 -8.05 -11.85
CA MET A 340 10.19 -8.17 -10.98
C MET A 340 9.11 -9.08 -11.57
N VAL A 341 8.57 -9.97 -10.77
CA VAL A 341 7.46 -10.85 -11.13
C VAL A 341 6.29 -10.61 -10.20
N LEU A 342 5.16 -10.16 -10.78
CA LEU A 342 3.87 -10.08 -10.10
C LEU A 342 3.29 -11.49 -9.98
N ALA A 343 3.20 -11.98 -8.76
CA ALA A 343 2.81 -13.35 -8.45
C ALA A 343 1.68 -13.39 -7.41
N ASN A 344 1.13 -14.58 -7.21
CA ASN A 344 0.21 -14.83 -6.10
C ASN A 344 0.91 -15.51 -4.90
N ALA A 345 0.31 -15.32 -3.73
CA ALA A 345 0.58 -16.06 -2.51
C ALA A 345 -0.74 -16.45 -1.83
N ASN A 346 -0.68 -17.24 -0.76
CA ASN A 346 -1.86 -17.78 -0.05
C ASN A 346 -1.86 -17.49 1.46
N LYS A 347 -1.13 -16.46 1.88
CA LYS A 347 -1.04 -16.00 3.28
C LYS A 347 -1.52 -14.56 3.36
N GLY A 348 -2.19 -14.28 4.47
CA GLY A 348 -2.83 -13.00 4.73
C GLY A 348 -4.23 -13.23 5.30
N PHE A 349 -4.61 -12.43 6.28
CA PHE A 349 -5.93 -12.48 6.87
C PHE A 349 -6.29 -11.16 7.53
N GLN A 350 -7.59 -10.94 7.69
CA GLN A 350 -8.16 -9.85 8.46
C GLN A 350 -9.27 -10.40 9.33
N SER A 351 -9.34 -9.96 10.58
CA SER A 351 -10.48 -10.18 11.46
C SER A 351 -10.90 -8.87 12.11
N SER A 352 -12.20 -8.66 12.29
CA SER A 352 -12.72 -7.53 13.03
C SER A 352 -13.93 -7.91 13.87
N PHE A 353 -14.06 -7.24 15.00
CA PHE A 353 -15.24 -7.28 15.84
C PHE A 353 -15.71 -5.84 16.09
N THR A 354 -17.00 -5.58 15.86
CA THR A 354 -17.63 -4.28 16.07
C THR A 354 -18.80 -4.43 17.04
N ALA A 355 -18.82 -3.56 18.05
CA ALA A 355 -19.98 -3.34 18.89
C ALA A 355 -20.46 -1.90 18.69
N GLN A 356 -21.72 -1.73 18.28
CA GLN A 356 -22.32 -0.44 18.01
C GLN A 356 -23.64 -0.30 18.76
N LEU A 357 -23.81 0.82 19.44
CA LEU A 357 -25.09 1.24 20.02
C LEU A 357 -25.59 2.46 19.24
N THR A 358 -26.78 2.36 18.68
CA THR A 358 -27.46 3.44 17.96
C THR A 358 -28.69 3.89 18.73
N LYS A 359 -28.86 5.20 18.90
CA LYS A 359 -30.07 5.85 19.40
C LYS A 359 -30.80 6.49 18.23
N ASN A 360 -31.95 5.95 17.87
CA ASN A 360 -32.81 6.55 16.86
C ASN A 360 -33.41 7.86 17.38
N PHE A 361 -33.77 8.77 16.47
CA PHE A 361 -34.25 10.10 16.85
C PHE A 361 -35.49 10.03 17.75
N SER A 362 -35.38 10.60 18.95
CA SER A 362 -36.50 10.79 19.87
C SER A 362 -36.22 11.95 20.81
N TYR A 363 -37.22 12.77 21.11
CA TYR A 363 -37.09 13.91 22.04
C TYR A 363 -35.92 14.85 21.69
N GLY A 364 -35.67 15.06 20.38
CA GLY A 364 -34.58 15.92 19.90
C GLY A 364 -33.21 15.25 19.83
N PHE A 365 -33.02 14.05 20.39
CA PHE A 365 -31.73 13.37 20.43
C PHE A 365 -31.64 12.22 19.43
N SER A 366 -30.48 12.12 18.78
CA SER A 366 -30.06 10.95 18.02
C SER A 366 -28.55 10.78 18.14
N GLY A 367 -28.05 9.56 18.02
CA GLY A 367 -26.61 9.34 18.05
C GLY A 367 -26.21 7.90 17.87
N MET A 368 -24.90 7.68 17.89
CA MET A 368 -24.32 6.35 17.93
C MET A 368 -22.96 6.36 18.61
N VAL A 369 -22.56 5.21 19.12
CA VAL A 369 -21.18 4.92 19.51
C VAL A 369 -20.83 3.54 18.98
N ALA A 370 -19.66 3.40 18.36
CA ALA A 370 -19.16 2.13 17.87
C ALA A 370 -17.70 1.95 18.22
N TYR A 371 -17.39 0.80 18.79
CA TYR A 371 -16.03 0.31 18.98
C TYR A 371 -15.76 -0.82 18.01
N THR A 372 -14.64 -0.73 17.30
CA THR A 372 -14.14 -1.79 16.41
C THR A 372 -12.75 -2.21 16.84
N TYR A 373 -12.59 -3.51 17.07
CA TYR A 373 -11.30 -4.17 17.19
C TYR A 373 -10.94 -4.83 15.86
N ASN A 374 -9.73 -4.62 15.36
CA ASN A 374 -9.25 -5.19 14.10
C ASN A 374 -7.86 -5.80 14.23
N VAL A 375 -7.65 -6.93 13.56
CA VAL A 375 -6.33 -7.50 13.31
C VAL A 375 -6.24 -7.77 11.82
N SER A 376 -5.21 -7.24 11.17
CA SER A 376 -4.93 -7.52 9.76
C SER A 376 -3.45 -7.83 9.59
N LYS A 377 -3.16 -8.95 8.93
CA LYS A 377 -1.80 -9.36 8.56
C LYS A 377 -1.76 -9.67 7.07
N ASP A 378 -0.69 -9.25 6.42
CA ASP A 378 -0.42 -9.49 4.99
C ASP A 378 1.05 -9.86 4.78
N LEU A 379 1.40 -10.29 3.56
CA LEU A 379 2.80 -10.53 3.16
C LEU A 379 3.47 -9.26 2.64
N SER A 380 2.69 -8.36 2.06
CA SER A 380 3.12 -7.06 1.58
C SER A 380 1.87 -6.19 1.42
N SER A 381 1.93 -4.94 1.89
CA SER A 381 0.95 -3.92 1.55
C SER A 381 1.06 -3.46 0.08
N ASN A 382 1.99 -4.04 -0.70
CA ASN A 382 2.43 -3.60 -2.03
C ASN A 382 2.59 -2.07 -2.15
N PRO A 383 3.42 -1.44 -1.29
CA PRO A 383 3.58 0.01 -1.27
C PRO A 383 4.29 0.53 -2.53
N GLY A 384 3.55 1.05 -3.50
CA GLY A 384 4.12 1.78 -4.63
C GLY A 384 3.48 1.48 -5.98
N SER A 385 3.83 2.30 -6.98
CA SER A 385 3.24 2.25 -8.32
C SER A 385 4.10 1.51 -9.36
N SER A 386 5.40 1.33 -9.10
CA SER A 386 6.28 0.45 -9.88
C SER A 386 6.46 -0.90 -9.18
N ALA A 387 6.72 -1.96 -9.95
CA ALA A 387 6.92 -3.30 -9.38
C ALA A 387 8.11 -3.34 -8.42
N ASN A 388 9.21 -2.65 -8.77
CA ASN A 388 10.40 -2.56 -7.93
C ASN A 388 10.13 -1.80 -6.63
N SER A 389 9.48 -0.63 -6.71
CA SER A 389 9.16 0.17 -5.50
C SER A 389 8.27 -0.60 -4.53
N ALA A 390 7.28 -1.35 -5.04
CA ALA A 390 6.40 -2.18 -4.21
C ALA A 390 7.14 -3.31 -3.48
N TRP A 391 8.25 -3.79 -4.03
CA TRP A 391 9.12 -4.78 -3.40
C TRP A 391 10.08 -4.13 -2.40
N THR A 392 10.80 -3.07 -2.81
CA THR A 392 11.82 -2.39 -1.98
C THR A 392 11.23 -1.62 -0.79
N SER A 393 9.99 -1.14 -0.87
CA SER A 393 9.33 -0.44 0.23
C SER A 393 8.67 -1.39 1.23
N ASN A 394 8.78 -2.70 1.04
CA ASN A 394 8.44 -3.68 2.04
C ASN A 394 9.60 -3.86 3.05
N LEU A 395 9.33 -4.44 4.22
CA LEU A 395 10.34 -4.75 5.23
C LEU A 395 10.30 -6.24 5.57
N ASP A 396 11.46 -6.84 5.74
CA ASP A 396 11.59 -8.23 6.16
C ASP A 396 12.89 -8.45 6.95
N THR A 397 12.95 -9.54 7.71
CA THR A 397 14.16 -9.95 8.45
C THR A 397 15.12 -10.77 7.59
N TRP A 398 14.58 -11.61 6.71
CA TRP A 398 15.30 -12.67 6.02
C TRP A 398 15.54 -12.34 4.56
N ALA A 399 14.48 -12.13 3.78
CA ALA A 399 14.54 -11.79 2.37
C ALA A 399 13.20 -11.24 1.86
N LEU A 400 13.23 -10.12 1.14
CA LEU A 400 12.05 -9.51 0.54
C LEU A 400 11.33 -10.39 -0.50
N ASN A 401 11.99 -11.40 -1.06
CA ASN A 401 11.37 -12.39 -1.94
C ASN A 401 10.49 -13.41 -1.20
N ALA A 402 10.65 -13.54 0.11
CA ALA A 402 9.88 -14.45 0.95
C ALA A 402 9.41 -13.75 2.23
N PRO A 403 8.68 -12.62 2.13
CA PRO A 403 8.39 -11.79 3.28
C PRO A 403 7.54 -12.56 4.30
N ALA A 404 7.85 -12.37 5.58
CA ALA A 404 7.09 -12.98 6.66
C ALA A 404 5.66 -12.40 6.73
N LEU A 405 4.70 -13.22 7.19
CA LEU A 405 3.36 -12.74 7.48
C LEU A 405 3.44 -11.79 8.68
N SER A 406 3.10 -10.52 8.46
CA SER A 406 3.21 -9.49 9.50
C SER A 406 2.03 -8.52 9.45
N TYR A 407 1.98 -7.57 10.38
CA TYR A 407 0.87 -6.62 10.43
C TYR A 407 0.79 -5.78 9.14
N SER A 408 -0.43 -5.48 8.73
CA SER A 408 -0.67 -4.56 7.61
C SER A 408 -0.42 -3.11 8.06
N SER A 409 0.13 -2.28 7.17
CA SER A 409 0.24 -0.82 7.39
C SER A 409 -1.12 -0.15 7.56
N PHE A 410 -2.19 -0.75 7.00
CA PHE A 410 -3.55 -0.24 7.07
C PHE A 410 -4.34 -0.77 8.27
N ALA A 411 -3.73 -1.62 9.12
CA ALA A 411 -4.39 -2.17 10.29
C ALA A 411 -4.55 -1.10 11.38
N VAL A 412 -5.79 -0.80 11.76
CA VAL A 412 -6.12 0.07 12.89
C VAL A 412 -6.67 -0.80 14.02
N PRO A 413 -5.85 -1.17 15.03
CA PRO A 413 -6.24 -2.24 15.96
C PRO A 413 -7.47 -1.93 16.79
N HIS A 414 -7.61 -0.66 17.18
CA HIS A 414 -8.71 -0.16 17.99
C HIS A 414 -9.22 1.13 17.36
N ARG A 415 -10.53 1.21 17.14
CA ARG A 415 -11.21 2.41 16.65
C ARG A 415 -12.49 2.64 17.42
N LEU A 416 -12.65 3.84 17.96
CA LEU A 416 -13.87 4.29 18.63
C LEU A 416 -14.41 5.49 17.85
N VAL A 417 -15.64 5.39 17.38
CA VAL A 417 -16.34 6.51 16.74
C VAL A 417 -17.65 6.75 17.45
N GLY A 418 -18.09 8.00 17.48
CA GLY A 418 -19.38 8.34 18.04
C GLY A 418 -19.91 9.63 17.48
N SER A 419 -21.23 9.77 17.47
CA SER A 419 -21.90 11.01 17.11
C SER A 419 -23.07 11.24 18.05
N LEU A 420 -23.24 12.48 18.51
CA LEU A 420 -24.41 12.90 19.25
C LEU A 420 -24.96 14.16 18.61
N THR A 421 -26.25 14.13 18.28
CA THR A 421 -26.97 15.27 17.72
C THR A 421 -28.15 15.61 18.62
N TYR A 422 -28.27 16.90 18.92
CA TYR A 422 -29.46 17.48 19.53
C TYR A 422 -30.09 18.48 18.56
N ARG A 423 -31.37 18.28 18.24
CA ARG A 423 -32.18 19.17 17.40
C ARG A 423 -33.33 19.71 18.23
N ILE A 424 -33.48 21.03 18.20
CA ILE A 424 -34.61 21.74 18.78
C ILE A 424 -35.32 22.56 17.70
N GLU A 425 -36.63 22.39 17.58
CA GLU A 425 -37.48 23.27 16.77
C GLU A 425 -38.13 24.31 17.68
N TYR A 426 -38.14 25.56 17.25
CA TYR A 426 -38.65 26.68 18.04
C TYR A 426 -39.23 27.76 17.14
N ALA A 427 -40.07 28.61 17.73
CA ALA A 427 -40.72 29.74 17.05
C ALA A 427 -41.42 29.35 15.71
N LYS A 428 -41.86 28.09 15.58
CA LYS A 428 -42.58 27.48 14.44
C LYS A 428 -41.87 27.49 13.07
N HIS A 429 -40.80 28.26 12.92
CA HIS A 429 -40.10 28.50 11.65
C HIS A 429 -38.61 28.24 11.73
N PHE A 430 -38.10 27.80 12.90
CA PHE A 430 -36.68 27.64 13.12
C PHE A 430 -36.39 26.27 13.72
N ALA A 431 -35.26 25.68 13.32
CA ALA A 431 -34.65 24.59 14.04
C ALA A 431 -33.15 24.77 14.15
N THR A 432 -32.59 24.53 15.32
CA THR A 432 -31.14 24.47 15.52
C THR A 432 -30.78 23.02 15.81
N SER A 433 -29.79 22.50 15.08
CA SER A 433 -29.17 21.20 15.39
C SER A 433 -27.70 21.40 15.72
N ILE A 434 -27.25 20.85 16.85
CA ILE A 434 -25.85 20.79 17.23
C ILE A 434 -25.45 19.33 17.21
N SER A 435 -24.40 19.01 16.47
CA SER A 435 -23.83 17.67 16.36
C SER A 435 -22.37 17.68 16.75
N VAL A 436 -21.97 16.70 17.56
CA VAL A 436 -20.57 16.43 17.88
C VAL A 436 -20.24 15.05 17.34
N TYR A 437 -19.17 14.96 16.56
CA TYR A 437 -18.60 13.70 16.10
C TYR A 437 -17.24 13.49 16.76
N TYR A 438 -17.04 12.28 17.28
CA TYR A 438 -15.78 11.83 17.86
C TYR A 438 -15.18 10.72 16.99
N SER A 439 -13.87 10.82 16.75
CA SER A 439 -13.06 9.76 16.16
C SER A 439 -11.79 9.57 16.98
N GLY A 440 -11.67 8.40 17.60
CA GLY A 440 -10.50 7.94 18.31
C GLY A 440 -9.88 6.71 17.65
N ALA A 441 -8.58 6.76 17.38
CA ALA A 441 -7.83 5.61 16.87
C ALA A 441 -6.32 5.81 17.08
N ALA A 442 -5.56 4.72 17.03
CA ALA A 442 -4.10 4.79 16.86
C ALA A 442 -3.74 5.48 15.53
N GLN A 443 -2.66 6.26 15.54
CA GLN A 443 -2.13 6.98 14.36
C GLN A 443 -1.36 6.05 13.40
N GLY A 444 -1.91 4.88 13.11
CA GLY A 444 -1.25 3.85 12.33
C GLY A 444 -0.26 3.00 13.13
N ARG A 445 0.70 2.43 12.42
CA ARG A 445 1.67 1.46 12.94
C ARG A 445 3.05 1.78 12.40
N SER A 446 4.07 1.56 13.22
CA SER A 446 5.47 1.76 12.87
C SER A 446 6.25 0.44 12.83
N SER A 447 7.37 0.44 12.12
CA SER A 447 8.36 -0.65 12.14
C SER A 447 9.68 -0.16 12.72
N TYR A 448 10.51 -1.06 13.25
CA TYR A 448 11.91 -0.76 13.57
C TYR A 448 12.81 -1.52 12.61
N ALA A 449 13.67 -0.80 11.91
CA ALA A 449 14.58 -1.34 10.91
C ALA A 449 15.95 -0.67 11.01
N TYR A 450 16.96 -1.20 10.33
CA TYR A 450 18.23 -0.52 10.16
C TYR A 450 18.09 0.65 9.18
N SER A 451 18.96 1.66 9.30
CA SER A 451 18.97 2.84 8.43
C SER A 451 19.53 2.58 7.03
N ASN A 452 20.17 1.43 6.85
CA ASN A 452 20.82 1.00 5.62
C ASN A 452 20.66 -0.52 5.42
N ASP A 453 21.11 -0.98 4.25
CA ASP A 453 21.15 -2.39 3.86
C ASP A 453 22.15 -3.18 4.73
N GLN A 454 21.62 -4.07 5.58
CA GLN A 454 22.39 -4.97 6.42
C GLN A 454 22.61 -6.33 5.75
N ASN A 455 21.60 -6.85 5.03
CA ASN A 455 21.71 -8.19 4.46
C ASN A 455 22.45 -8.20 3.11
N GLY A 456 22.73 -7.05 2.49
CA GLY A 456 23.44 -6.93 1.23
C GLY A 456 22.59 -7.24 -0.01
N ASP A 457 21.26 -7.32 0.11
CA ASP A 457 20.36 -7.57 -1.02
C ASP A 457 20.22 -6.35 -1.97
N GLY A 458 20.79 -5.21 -1.58
CA GLY A 458 20.75 -3.96 -2.32
C GLY A 458 19.64 -3.01 -1.88
N ASN A 459 18.93 -3.30 -0.77
CA ASN A 459 17.83 -2.49 -0.28
C ASN A 459 17.86 -2.27 1.24
N SER A 460 17.52 -1.05 1.67
CA SER A 460 17.45 -0.69 3.10
C SER A 460 16.09 -1.08 3.71
N SER A 461 15.86 -2.38 3.89
CA SER A 461 14.57 -2.93 4.37
C SER A 461 14.66 -3.89 5.56
N ASP A 462 15.83 -3.99 6.16
CA ASP A 462 16.12 -5.00 7.18
C ASP A 462 15.48 -4.66 8.52
N LEU A 463 14.58 -5.52 8.99
CA LEU A 463 14.01 -5.41 10.34
C LEU A 463 15.09 -5.61 11.41
N LEU A 464 14.97 -4.83 12.49
CA LEU A 464 15.93 -4.76 13.60
C LEU A 464 15.99 -6.08 14.41
N TYR A 465 17.18 -6.56 14.76
CA TYR A 465 17.33 -7.50 15.87
C TYR A 465 17.39 -6.73 17.20
N VAL A 466 16.57 -7.11 18.18
CA VAL A 466 16.54 -6.47 19.50
C VAL A 466 17.39 -7.29 20.49
N PRO A 467 18.51 -6.77 20.98
CA PRO A 467 19.38 -7.52 21.88
C PRO A 467 18.74 -7.79 23.24
N ALA A 468 18.98 -8.97 23.79
CA ALA A 468 18.61 -9.28 25.16
C ALA A 468 19.54 -8.60 26.18
N ASP A 469 20.81 -8.44 25.81
CA ASP A 469 21.86 -7.80 26.58
C ASP A 469 22.76 -6.94 25.68
N LYS A 470 23.39 -5.91 26.26
CA LYS A 470 24.26 -4.98 25.52
C LYS A 470 25.45 -5.65 24.81
N SER A 471 25.88 -6.83 25.27
CA SER A 471 26.98 -7.60 24.67
C SER A 471 26.59 -8.34 23.38
N GLU A 472 25.30 -8.45 23.05
CA GLU A 472 24.85 -9.19 21.86
C GLU A 472 25.11 -8.45 20.54
N LEU A 473 25.13 -7.11 20.57
CA LEU A 473 25.47 -6.28 19.40
C LEU A 473 26.90 -5.77 19.48
N LEU A 474 27.63 -5.88 18.38
CA LEU A 474 28.99 -5.36 18.26
C LEU A 474 28.97 -3.90 17.79
N PHE A 475 29.01 -2.96 18.73
CA PHE A 475 29.15 -1.53 18.41
C PHE A 475 30.59 -1.17 18.05
N VAL A 476 30.77 -0.28 17.07
CA VAL A 476 32.07 0.29 16.69
C VAL A 476 32.14 1.78 17.00
N THR A 477 33.36 2.29 17.17
CA THR A 477 33.57 3.74 17.29
C THR A 477 33.02 4.46 16.06
N SER A 478 32.17 5.46 16.27
CA SER A 478 31.55 6.25 15.20
C SER A 478 31.55 7.72 15.61
N GLY A 479 32.39 8.53 14.96
CA GLY A 479 32.62 9.91 15.37
C GLY A 479 33.18 9.97 16.79
N THR A 480 32.51 10.70 17.67
CA THR A 480 32.86 10.86 19.09
C THR A 480 32.26 9.78 19.99
N MET A 481 31.42 8.90 19.46
CA MET A 481 30.73 7.88 20.26
C MET A 481 31.60 6.63 20.46
N THR A 482 31.81 6.25 21.71
CA THR A 482 32.46 4.97 22.06
C THR A 482 31.48 3.80 21.89
N PRO A 483 31.97 2.56 21.64
CA PRO A 483 31.11 1.38 21.61
C PRO A 483 30.21 1.22 22.84
N GLU A 484 30.77 1.40 24.04
CA GLU A 484 30.06 1.25 25.31
C GLU A 484 28.92 2.28 25.45
N ALA A 485 29.21 3.56 25.18
CA ALA A 485 28.20 4.61 25.30
C ALA A 485 27.04 4.41 24.30
N GLN A 486 27.32 3.86 23.12
CA GLN A 486 26.29 3.51 22.13
C GLN A 486 25.44 2.33 22.60
N ALA A 487 26.07 1.30 23.14
CA ALA A 487 25.38 0.12 23.65
C ALA A 487 24.45 0.48 24.81
N ASP A 488 24.92 1.28 25.77
CA ASP A 488 24.11 1.75 26.90
C ASP A 488 22.94 2.64 26.43
N ALA A 489 23.18 3.58 25.51
CA ALA A 489 22.12 4.44 24.96
C ALA A 489 21.09 3.65 24.15
N PHE A 490 21.52 2.65 23.38
CA PHE A 490 20.60 1.78 22.64
C PHE A 490 19.77 0.90 23.57
N MET A 491 20.36 0.34 24.62
CA MET A 491 19.61 -0.43 25.61
C MET A 491 18.61 0.44 26.38
N ALA A 492 18.97 1.68 26.74
CA ALA A 492 18.03 2.63 27.32
C ALA A 492 16.84 2.90 26.37
N PHE A 493 17.09 3.02 25.06
CA PHE A 493 16.05 3.14 24.05
C PHE A 493 15.15 1.89 24.00
N VAL A 494 15.72 0.68 23.99
CA VAL A 494 14.99 -0.59 24.02
C VAL A 494 14.09 -0.69 25.27
N GLU A 495 14.59 -0.32 26.44
CA GLU A 495 13.83 -0.37 27.70
C GLU A 495 12.74 0.71 27.79
N SER A 496 12.89 1.82 27.05
CA SER A 496 11.90 2.91 27.00
C SER A 496 10.69 2.61 26.11
N ASP A 497 10.78 1.58 25.25
CA ASP A 497 9.70 1.21 24.33
C ASP A 497 9.08 -0.16 24.66
N ASP A 498 7.79 -0.17 24.97
CA ASP A 498 7.06 -1.40 25.33
C ASP A 498 7.17 -2.52 24.29
N TYR A 499 7.20 -2.17 23.01
CA TYR A 499 7.30 -3.16 21.94
C TYR A 499 8.70 -3.75 21.88
N LEU A 500 9.76 -2.92 21.93
CA LEU A 500 11.13 -3.39 21.90
C LEU A 500 11.49 -4.21 23.15
N ARG A 501 11.07 -3.78 24.33
CA ARG A 501 11.31 -4.51 25.58
C ARG A 501 10.73 -5.93 25.55
N ASN A 502 9.56 -6.11 24.96
CA ASN A 502 8.94 -7.44 24.77
C ASN A 502 9.55 -8.26 23.61
N ARG A 503 10.52 -7.69 22.88
CA ARG A 503 11.21 -8.32 21.74
C ARG A 503 12.68 -8.61 22.00
N LYS A 504 13.19 -8.36 23.20
CA LYS A 504 14.57 -8.69 23.58
C LYS A 504 14.90 -10.15 23.24
N GLY A 505 16.00 -10.36 22.50
CA GLY A 505 16.41 -11.66 21.97
C GLY A 505 15.72 -12.07 20.66
N GLN A 506 14.93 -11.19 20.04
CA GLN A 506 14.11 -11.48 18.86
C GLN A 506 14.24 -10.37 17.81
N TYR A 507 13.85 -10.71 16.58
CA TYR A 507 13.69 -9.71 15.51
C TYR A 507 12.39 -8.94 15.68
N THR A 508 12.38 -7.68 15.24
CA THR A 508 11.16 -6.90 15.12
C THR A 508 10.30 -7.43 13.98
N GLU A 509 9.01 -7.12 14.02
CA GLU A 509 8.01 -7.45 13.02
C GLU A 509 7.59 -6.18 12.31
N ARG A 510 7.36 -6.31 11.00
CA ARG A 510 6.86 -5.21 10.18
C ARG A 510 5.51 -4.71 10.72
N PHE A 511 5.44 -3.39 10.87
CA PHE A 511 4.32 -2.63 11.40
C PHE A 511 3.82 -3.12 12.76
N ALA A 512 4.63 -3.78 13.59
CA ALA A 512 4.14 -4.35 14.83
C ALA A 512 3.94 -3.31 15.97
N LYS A 513 4.63 -2.17 15.92
CA LYS A 513 4.45 -1.06 16.88
C LYS A 513 3.17 -0.30 16.55
N VAL A 514 2.26 -0.18 17.52
CA VAL A 514 1.07 0.67 17.40
C VAL A 514 1.43 2.09 17.80
N ASN A 515 1.11 3.07 16.95
CA ASN A 515 1.38 4.47 17.21
C ASN A 515 0.39 5.05 18.24
N PRO A 516 0.72 6.15 18.94
CA PRO A 516 -0.14 6.72 19.98
C PRO A 516 -1.56 7.04 19.50
N TRP A 517 -2.51 6.96 20.42
CA TRP A 517 -3.93 7.24 20.18
C TRP A 517 -4.17 8.74 19.91
N LEU A 518 -4.90 9.04 18.84
CA LEU A 518 -5.37 10.37 18.50
C LEU A 518 -6.86 10.51 18.79
N ASN A 519 -7.24 11.58 19.49
CA ASN A 519 -8.62 11.97 19.71
C ASN A 519 -8.98 13.15 18.79
N ARG A 520 -10.06 13.02 18.03
CA ARG A 520 -10.59 14.09 17.16
C ARG A 520 -12.06 14.33 17.47
N PHE A 521 -12.40 15.61 17.57
CA PHE A 521 -13.76 16.08 17.73
C PHE A 521 -14.07 17.06 16.62
N ASP A 522 -15.15 16.81 15.88
CA ASP A 522 -15.71 17.74 14.91
C ASP A 522 -17.08 18.19 15.40
N VAL A 523 -17.41 19.47 15.20
CA VAL A 523 -18.68 20.05 15.65
C VAL A 523 -19.39 20.63 14.44
N LYS A 524 -20.68 20.32 14.31
CA LYS A 524 -21.54 20.90 13.28
C LYS A 524 -22.71 21.61 13.94
N VAL A 525 -22.94 22.86 13.54
CA VAL A 525 -24.15 23.62 13.88
C VAL A 525 -24.94 23.83 12.61
N ILE A 526 -26.23 23.49 12.67
CA ILE A 526 -27.17 23.68 11.57
C ILE A 526 -28.28 24.59 12.07
N GLN A 527 -28.57 25.64 11.32
CA GLN A 527 -29.73 26.50 11.52
C GLN A 527 -30.66 26.37 10.31
N ASP A 528 -31.81 25.76 10.51
CA ASP A 528 -32.90 25.72 9.55
C ASP A 528 -33.82 26.92 9.78
N LEU A 529 -34.17 27.62 8.70
CA LEU A 529 -35.25 28.60 8.62
C LEU A 529 -36.27 28.03 7.63
N PHE A 530 -37.47 27.70 8.08
CA PHE A 530 -38.46 27.05 7.24
C PHE A 530 -39.84 27.68 7.29
N ALA A 531 -40.47 27.71 6.13
CA ALA A 531 -41.84 28.17 5.96
C ALA A 531 -42.51 27.40 4.82
N ASN A 532 -43.81 27.20 4.95
CA ASN A 532 -44.60 26.52 3.92
C ASN A 532 -45.23 27.52 2.93
N PHE A 533 -45.13 28.83 3.21
CA PHE A 533 -45.70 29.94 2.42
C PHE A 533 -47.16 29.71 1.98
N GLY A 534 -47.98 29.08 2.82
CA GLY A 534 -49.37 28.76 2.50
C GLY A 534 -49.57 27.62 1.50
N THR A 535 -48.51 26.91 1.13
CA THR A 535 -48.53 25.70 0.28
C THR A 535 -48.34 24.44 1.11
N GLU A 536 -48.58 23.26 0.52
CA GLU A 536 -48.23 21.97 1.15
C GLU A 536 -46.71 21.74 1.21
N ARG A 537 -45.94 22.54 0.47
CA ARG A 537 -44.50 22.37 0.31
C ARG A 537 -43.74 23.17 1.36
N LYS A 538 -42.83 22.51 2.08
CA LYS A 538 -41.94 23.14 3.07
C LYS A 538 -40.66 23.62 2.41
N TYR A 539 -40.46 24.93 2.38
CA TYR A 539 -39.20 25.53 1.94
C TYR A 539 -38.29 25.74 3.14
N THR A 540 -37.04 25.30 3.06
CA THR A 540 -36.06 25.44 4.14
C THR A 540 -34.78 26.08 3.62
N LEU A 541 -34.41 27.24 4.17
CA LEU A 541 -33.07 27.79 4.09
C LEU A 541 -32.24 27.24 5.25
N GLN A 542 -31.23 26.46 4.94
CA GLN A 542 -30.34 25.83 5.91
C GLN A 542 -28.97 26.51 5.87
N LEU A 543 -28.53 27.01 7.02
CA LEU A 543 -27.19 27.53 7.25
C LEU A 543 -26.40 26.50 8.05
N THR A 544 -25.16 26.20 7.64
CA THR A 544 -24.30 25.25 8.35
C THR A 544 -22.97 25.88 8.72
N LEU A 545 -22.47 25.55 9.91
CA LEU A 545 -21.11 25.79 10.35
C LEU A 545 -20.49 24.45 10.75
N ASP A 546 -19.50 24.00 10.00
CA ASP A 546 -18.70 22.81 10.30
C ASP A 546 -17.36 23.26 10.89
N ILE A 547 -17.04 22.81 12.11
CA ILE A 547 -15.78 23.07 12.82
C ILE A 547 -15.02 21.75 12.88
N ILE A 548 -14.01 21.63 12.02
CA ILE A 548 -13.15 20.45 11.93
C ILE A 548 -12.05 20.59 12.99
N ASN A 549 -11.79 19.53 13.75
CA ASN A 549 -10.84 19.54 14.86
C ASN A 549 -11.18 20.59 15.93
N ALA A 550 -12.44 20.68 16.32
CA ALA A 550 -12.92 21.64 17.32
C ALA A 550 -12.14 21.57 18.64
N GLY A 551 -11.58 20.41 19.00
CA GLY A 551 -10.69 20.29 20.16
C GLY A 551 -9.43 21.16 20.04
N ASN A 552 -8.83 21.25 18.84
CA ASN A 552 -7.64 22.06 18.60
C ASN A 552 -7.91 23.57 18.66
N LEU A 553 -9.11 23.99 18.26
CA LEU A 553 -9.58 25.37 18.43
C LEU A 553 -9.61 25.78 19.92
N LEU A 554 -9.93 24.84 20.81
CA LEU A 554 -9.96 25.07 22.26
C LEU A 554 -8.58 24.94 22.92
N ASN A 555 -7.74 24.01 22.45
CA ASN A 555 -6.38 23.80 22.93
C ASN A 555 -5.47 23.35 21.79
N SER A 556 -4.41 24.10 21.51
CA SER A 556 -3.50 23.86 20.38
C SER A 556 -2.77 22.50 20.42
N ASN A 557 -2.75 21.81 21.58
CA ASN A 557 -2.17 20.47 21.72
C ASN A 557 -3.16 19.33 21.46
N TRP A 558 -4.46 19.61 21.35
CA TRP A 558 -5.47 18.59 21.11
C TRP A 558 -5.67 18.32 19.62
N GLY A 559 -5.92 17.04 19.28
CA GLY A 559 -6.17 16.64 17.89
C GLY A 559 -4.99 16.83 16.93
N VAL A 560 -3.77 16.91 17.47
CA VAL A 560 -2.51 17.07 16.73
C VAL A 560 -1.92 15.70 16.40
N TYR A 561 -1.58 15.48 15.13
CA TYR A 561 -0.87 14.26 14.73
C TYR A 561 0.56 14.29 15.24
N SER A 562 1.11 13.13 15.63
CA SER A 562 2.49 12.99 16.08
C SER A 562 3.16 11.79 15.41
N ARG A 563 4.47 11.90 15.20
CA ARG A 563 5.33 10.86 14.64
C ARG A 563 6.59 10.69 15.49
N HIS A 564 7.25 9.56 15.38
CA HIS A 564 8.50 9.33 16.10
C HIS A 564 9.65 10.13 15.44
N GLY A 565 10.50 10.79 16.22
CA GLY A 565 11.57 11.67 15.72
C GLY A 565 12.64 10.96 14.89
N MET A 566 12.85 9.67 15.14
CA MET A 566 13.71 8.78 14.33
C MET A 566 13.01 8.09 13.15
N ALA A 567 11.73 8.35 12.89
CA ALA A 567 11.00 7.73 11.79
C ALA A 567 11.26 8.43 10.45
N ASN A 568 11.42 7.64 9.39
CA ASN A 568 11.36 8.13 8.02
C ASN A 568 9.91 8.45 7.60
N GLN A 569 9.69 8.82 6.33
CA GLN A 569 8.36 9.16 5.80
C GLN A 569 7.37 7.98 5.69
N TYR A 570 7.83 6.75 5.93
CA TYR A 570 7.03 5.52 5.86
C TYR A 570 6.79 4.91 7.25
N ASP A 571 6.94 5.71 8.32
CA ASP A 571 6.82 5.27 9.72
C ASP A 571 7.77 4.12 10.09
N VAL A 572 8.98 4.12 9.50
CA VAL A 572 10.05 3.20 9.86
C VAL A 572 11.05 3.92 10.76
N ILE A 573 11.12 3.50 12.03
CA ILE A 573 12.02 4.00 13.06
C ILE A 573 13.38 3.33 12.87
N MET A 574 14.42 4.14 12.60
CA MET A 574 15.74 3.65 12.20
C MET A 574 16.82 4.01 13.23
N PRO A 575 16.93 3.28 14.36
CA PRO A 575 17.83 3.65 15.45
C PRO A 575 19.30 3.26 15.21
N LEU A 576 19.57 2.26 14.36
CA LEU A 576 20.91 1.72 14.12
C LEU A 576 21.30 1.81 12.66
N THR A 577 22.61 1.95 12.43
CA THR A 577 23.27 1.86 11.12
C THR A 577 24.22 0.67 11.13
N PHE A 578 24.11 -0.22 10.14
CA PHE A 578 25.06 -1.30 9.90
C PHE A 578 26.40 -0.77 9.40
N LYS A 579 27.51 -1.28 9.95
CA LYS A 579 28.90 -0.84 9.71
C LYS A 579 29.79 -1.95 9.13
N GLY A 580 29.18 -2.94 8.47
CA GLY A 580 29.88 -4.07 7.87
C GLY A 580 30.06 -5.23 8.84
N VAL A 581 30.76 -6.26 8.37
CA VAL A 581 31.00 -7.52 9.10
C VAL A 581 32.38 -7.48 9.75
N ASP A 582 32.50 -8.04 10.94
CA ASP A 582 33.80 -8.32 11.54
C ASP A 582 34.47 -9.50 10.83
N ALA A 583 35.71 -9.31 10.37
CA ALA A 583 36.40 -10.28 9.52
C ALA A 583 36.80 -11.57 10.24
N VAL A 584 36.92 -11.54 11.58
CA VAL A 584 37.36 -12.69 12.39
C VAL A 584 36.15 -13.47 12.86
N THR A 585 35.19 -12.79 13.47
CA THR A 585 34.04 -13.42 14.10
C THR A 585 32.90 -13.68 13.14
N ASN A 586 32.84 -12.99 11.99
CA ASN A 586 31.71 -12.94 11.05
C ASN A 586 30.42 -12.35 11.68
N LYS A 587 30.57 -11.55 12.75
CA LYS A 587 29.47 -10.82 13.40
C LYS A 587 29.21 -9.48 12.71
N PRO A 588 27.95 -9.03 12.59
CA PRO A 588 27.63 -7.70 12.10
C PRO A 588 28.04 -6.61 13.10
N LYS A 589 28.51 -5.47 12.59
CA LYS A 589 28.94 -4.29 13.37
C LYS A 589 27.94 -3.16 13.22
N TYR A 590 27.76 -2.37 14.28
CA TYR A 590 26.73 -1.34 14.33
C TYR A 590 27.22 -0.01 14.89
N ALA A 591 26.50 1.05 14.57
CA ALA A 591 26.55 2.34 15.26
C ALA A 591 25.14 2.90 15.43
N LEU A 592 24.93 3.79 16.40
CA LEU A 592 23.69 4.56 16.48
C LEU A 592 23.51 5.39 15.20
N ASN A 593 22.27 5.51 14.71
CA ASN A 593 21.93 6.37 13.58
C ASN A 593 21.81 7.86 14.01
N ALA A 594 22.89 8.39 14.56
CA ALA A 594 23.00 9.76 15.05
C ALA A 594 24.46 10.25 14.98
N THR A 595 24.66 11.56 15.13
CA THR A 595 25.99 12.17 15.18
C THR A 595 26.68 11.93 16.52
N ASP A 596 25.91 11.88 17.60
CA ASP A 596 26.34 11.65 18.98
C ASP A 596 25.15 11.10 19.82
N VAL A 597 25.42 10.70 21.06
CA VAL A 597 24.42 10.13 21.96
C VAL A 597 23.34 11.14 22.36
N ALA A 598 23.69 12.44 22.50
CA ALA A 598 22.72 13.46 22.85
C ALA A 598 21.71 13.69 21.71
N ALA A 599 22.19 13.71 20.46
CA ALA A 599 21.36 13.79 19.26
C ALA A 599 20.47 12.54 19.09
N PHE A 600 20.98 11.35 19.43
CA PHE A 600 20.16 10.13 19.46
C PHE A 600 19.01 10.26 20.47
N ASN A 601 19.33 10.63 21.72
CA ASN A 601 18.34 10.80 22.78
C ASN A 601 17.31 11.90 22.45
N ALA A 602 17.73 13.01 21.84
CA ALA A 602 16.83 14.08 21.42
C ALA A 602 15.84 13.63 20.32
N LYS A 603 16.26 12.72 19.42
CA LYS A 603 15.38 12.15 18.39
C LYS A 603 14.50 11.02 18.92
N ASN A 604 14.80 10.44 20.07
CA ASN A 604 13.98 9.44 20.75
C ASN A 604 12.78 10.08 21.46
N ALA A 605 11.95 10.78 20.70
CA ALA A 605 10.76 11.45 21.19
C ALA A 605 9.68 11.48 20.12
N MET A 606 8.42 11.60 20.54
CA MET A 606 7.33 11.93 19.65
C MET A 606 7.38 13.42 19.30
N VAL A 607 7.27 13.74 18.01
CA VAL A 607 7.24 15.11 17.50
C VAL A 607 5.92 15.37 16.79
N ASN A 608 5.40 16.59 16.91
CA ASN A 608 4.17 16.99 16.24
C ASN A 608 4.37 17.03 14.72
N SER A 609 3.39 16.52 13.98
CA SER A 609 3.33 16.60 12.53
C SER A 609 2.78 17.96 12.12
N VAL A 610 3.63 18.79 11.54
CA VAL A 610 3.29 20.15 11.09
C VAL A 610 2.60 20.08 9.73
N THR A 611 1.30 19.76 9.75
CA THR A 611 0.45 19.66 8.55
C THR A 611 -0.90 20.31 8.80
N THR A 612 -1.65 20.64 7.74
CA THR A 612 -3.04 21.11 7.85
C THR A 612 -3.97 20.09 8.50
N GLY A 613 -3.59 18.81 8.52
CA GLY A 613 -4.32 17.78 9.27
C GLY A 613 -4.29 17.99 10.78
N SER A 614 -3.27 18.67 11.31
CA SER A 614 -3.11 18.95 12.75
C SER A 614 -3.75 20.27 13.19
N THR A 615 -4.27 21.08 12.26
CA THR A 615 -4.93 22.36 12.58
C THR A 615 -6.43 22.18 12.70
N TRP A 616 -7.13 23.21 13.16
CA TRP A 616 -8.58 23.33 13.02
C TRP A 616 -8.95 24.07 11.75
N GLY A 617 -10.19 23.90 11.31
CA GLY A 617 -10.75 24.59 10.15
C GLY A 617 -12.25 24.82 10.31
N MET A 618 -12.78 25.81 9.61
CA MET A 618 -14.21 26.10 9.59
C MET A 618 -14.73 26.16 8.16
N GLN A 619 -15.90 25.58 7.93
CA GLN A 619 -16.61 25.66 6.67
C GLN A 619 -18.03 26.17 6.89
N LEU A 620 -18.40 27.21 6.15
CA LEU A 620 -19.76 27.74 6.11
C LEU A 620 -20.48 27.19 4.89
N GLY A 621 -21.74 26.81 5.07
CA GLY A 621 -22.59 26.29 4.01
C GLY A 621 -23.97 26.93 4.01
N VAL A 622 -24.54 27.03 2.82
CA VAL A 622 -25.93 27.45 2.60
C VAL A 622 -26.58 26.45 1.68
N ARG A 623 -27.76 25.97 2.05
CA ARG A 623 -28.57 25.05 1.25
C ARG A 623 -30.02 25.50 1.25
N PHE A 624 -30.65 25.44 0.09
CA PHE A 624 -32.10 25.62 -0.03
C PHE A 624 -32.75 24.27 -0.35
N ILE A 625 -33.76 23.89 0.43
CA ILE A 625 -34.46 22.60 0.33
C ILE A 625 -35.93 22.90 0.01
N PHE A 626 -36.46 22.19 -0.97
CA PHE A 626 -37.83 22.33 -1.48
C PHE A 626 -38.60 21.02 -1.41
#